data_AF-A0A7X8G167-F1
#
_entry.id   AF-A0A7X8G167-F1
#
_cell.length_a   1.000
_cell.length_b   1.000
_cell.length_c   1.000
_cell.angle_alpha   90.00
_cell.angle_beta   90.00
_cell.angle_gamma   90.00
#
_symmetry.space_group_name_H-M   'P 1'
#
loop_
_entity.id
_entity.type
_entity.pdbx_description
1 polymer ?
#
loop_
_entity_poly.entity_id
_entity_poly.type
_entity_poly.pdbx_seq_one_letter_code
_entity_poly.pdbx_strand_id
1 'polypeptide(L)'
;MKKVNVSLRPIVSNINLPTVIKTAVLPGDTMESMFVATQLGEIFYIRNRIARLFLDIRQRIIELGANGGYDERGLLGLAFHPNFYYNGLFYLHYSKAGTQGQGALSDSFQPNPCEPETLSLRWVNRNTQYDHIDTVEEWILQPSGQSQRRRTLL
;
A
#
# COMPACT_ATOMS: atom_id res chain seq x y z
N MET A 1 30.52 -0.33 27.04
CA MET A 1 29.52 0.16 26.09
C MET A 1 29.35 1.67 26.26
N LYS A 2 29.34 2.45 25.16
CA LYS A 2 29.11 3.91 25.20
C LYS A 2 27.60 4.16 25.32
N LYS A 3 27.15 4.96 26.30
CA LYS A 3 25.75 5.40 26.36
C LYS A 3 25.50 6.44 25.25
N VAL A 4 24.44 6.23 24.47
CA VAL A 4 23.95 7.18 23.46
C VAL A 4 22.58 7.67 23.92
N ASN A 5 22.41 8.99 23.95
CA ASN A 5 21.12 9.62 24.23
C ASN A 5 20.45 9.97 22.91
N VAL A 6 19.18 9.60 22.76
CA VAL A 6 18.36 9.90 21.59
C VAL A 6 17.13 10.69 22.01
N SER A 7 16.64 11.57 21.14
CA SER A 7 15.39 12.32 21.34
C SER A 7 14.58 12.31 20.04
N LEU A 8 13.26 12.45 20.18
CA LEU A 8 12.32 12.51 19.07
C LEU A 8 11.84 13.94 18.89
N ARG A 9 11.78 14.41 17.64
CA ARG A 9 11.20 15.70 17.26
C ARG A 9 10.06 15.46 16.27
N PRO A 10 8.82 15.89 16.56
CA PRO A 10 7.73 15.75 15.60
C PRO A 10 8.02 16.57 14.34
N ILE A 11 7.81 15.95 13.18
CA ILE A 11 7.95 16.56 11.85
C ILE A 11 6.59 16.98 11.30
N VAL A 12 5.58 16.14 11.51
CA VAL A 12 4.20 16.32 11.06
C VAL A 12 3.25 15.62 12.05
N SER A 13 2.00 16.01 12.08
CA SER A 13 0.92 15.38 12.86
C SER A 13 -0.32 15.20 12.00
N ASN A 14 -1.35 14.51 12.53
CA ASN A 14 -2.65 14.31 11.87
C ASN A 14 -2.58 13.55 10.53
N ILE A 15 -1.63 12.62 10.39
CA ILE A 15 -1.64 11.65 9.30
C ILE A 15 -2.31 10.37 9.82
N ASN A 16 -3.39 9.95 9.17
CA ASN A 16 -4.13 8.77 9.55
C ASN A 16 -3.43 7.50 9.06
N LEU A 17 -3.19 6.54 9.95
CA LEU A 17 -2.68 5.19 9.63
C LEU A 17 -1.52 5.17 8.60
N PRO A 18 -0.36 5.79 8.89
CA PRO A 18 0.77 5.79 7.96
C PRO A 18 1.37 4.39 7.82
N THR A 19 1.56 3.93 6.59
CA THR A 19 2.11 2.60 6.27
C THR A 19 3.50 2.66 5.66
N VAL A 20 3.81 3.72 4.90
CA VAL A 20 5.10 3.85 4.20
C VAL A 20 5.65 5.25 4.34
N ILE A 21 6.96 5.35 4.57
CA ILE A 21 7.72 6.60 4.48
C ILE A 21 8.84 6.42 3.47
N LYS A 22 8.94 7.33 2.50
CA LYS A 22 10.02 7.40 1.50
C LYS A 22 10.48 8.83 1.32
N THR A 23 11.65 9.03 0.74
CA THR A 23 12.08 10.34 0.27
C THR A 23 12.32 10.32 -1.23
N ALA A 24 12.07 11.45 -1.89
CA ALA A 24 12.41 11.65 -3.28
C ALA A 24 12.44 13.15 -3.62
N VAL A 25 13.20 13.50 -4.67
CA VAL A 25 13.16 14.82 -5.30
C VAL A 25 12.11 14.80 -6.41
N LEU A 26 11.15 15.72 -6.35
CA LEU A 26 10.15 15.87 -7.42
C LEU A 26 10.83 16.31 -8.74
N PRO A 27 10.35 15.87 -9.91
CA PRO A 27 10.84 16.34 -11.20
C PRO A 27 10.84 17.86 -11.29
N GLY A 28 11.96 18.44 -11.74
CA GLY A 28 12.13 19.89 -11.87
C GLY A 28 12.36 20.63 -10.54
N ASP A 29 12.44 19.91 -9.42
CA ASP A 29 12.68 20.48 -8.10
C ASP A 29 14.15 20.32 -7.65
N THR A 30 14.54 21.04 -6.62
CA THR A 30 15.87 20.95 -6.00
C THR A 30 15.82 20.44 -4.57
N MET A 31 14.63 20.38 -3.96
CA MET A 31 14.46 19.96 -2.58
C MET A 31 13.94 18.53 -2.49
N GLU A 32 14.57 17.73 -1.63
CA GLU A 32 14.04 16.42 -1.25
C GLU A 32 12.75 16.57 -0.42
N SER A 33 11.74 15.77 -0.75
CA SER A 33 10.47 15.68 -0.03
C SER A 33 10.40 14.36 0.71
N MET A 34 9.78 14.35 1.88
CA MET A 34 9.36 13.13 2.56
C MET A 34 7.94 12.77 2.12
N PHE A 35 7.74 11.58 1.58
CA PHE A 35 6.44 11.04 1.21
C PHE A 35 5.94 10.08 2.28
N VAL A 36 4.68 10.22 2.65
CA VAL A 36 4.00 9.36 3.62
C VAL A 36 2.74 8.82 2.97
N ALA A 37 2.66 7.49 2.82
CA ALA A 37 1.47 6.80 2.37
C ALA A 37 0.62 6.38 3.57
N THR A 38 -0.70 6.50 3.45
CA THR A 38 -1.66 6.02 4.46
C THR A 38 -2.28 4.71 3.99
N GLN A 39 -2.68 3.88 4.95
CA GLN A 39 -3.36 2.61 4.67
C GLN A 39 -4.61 2.79 3.79
N LEU A 40 -5.33 3.90 3.97
CA LEU A 40 -6.53 4.23 3.21
C LEU A 40 -6.27 4.55 1.73
N GLY A 41 -5.02 4.86 1.34
CA GLY A 41 -4.67 5.15 -0.05
C GLY A 41 -4.39 6.62 -0.35
N GLU A 42 -4.16 7.46 0.66
CA GLU A 42 -3.68 8.82 0.46
C GLU A 42 -2.15 8.82 0.54
N ILE A 43 -1.51 9.58 -0.33
CA ILE A 43 -0.06 9.81 -0.28
C ILE A 43 0.14 11.29 -0.10
N PHE A 44 0.82 11.66 0.98
CA PHE A 44 1.22 13.03 1.26
C PHE A 44 2.70 13.21 0.94
N TYR A 45 3.08 14.40 0.50
CA TYR A 45 4.47 14.83 0.56
C TYR A 45 4.61 15.96 1.57
N ILE A 46 5.72 15.96 2.31
CA ILE A 46 5.98 16.85 3.43
C ILE A 46 7.22 17.67 3.11
N ARG A 47 7.06 18.99 3.19
CA ARG A 47 8.15 19.97 3.14
C ARG A 47 7.93 21.07 4.15
N ASN A 48 8.99 21.50 4.81
CA ASN A 48 8.93 22.57 5.81
C ASN A 48 7.81 22.35 6.85
N ARG A 49 7.58 21.08 7.25
CA ARG A 49 6.51 20.63 8.17
C ARG A 49 5.08 20.78 7.65
N ILE A 50 4.91 21.10 6.37
CA ILE A 50 3.61 21.19 5.70
C ILE A 50 3.40 19.91 4.90
N ALA A 51 2.33 19.18 5.20
CA ALA A 51 1.87 18.05 4.42
C ALA A 51 0.93 18.54 3.30
N ARG A 52 1.11 18.01 2.09
CA ARG A 52 0.25 18.25 0.93
C ARG A 52 -0.07 16.93 0.26
N LEU A 53 -1.30 16.79 -0.23
CA LEU A 53 -1.73 15.59 -0.94
C LEU A 53 -0.95 15.49 -2.26
N PHE A 54 -0.26 14.37 -2.44
CA PHE A 54 0.43 14.00 -3.68
C PHE A 54 -0.47 13.18 -4.60
N LEU A 55 -1.17 12.19 -4.03
CA LEU A 55 -2.05 11.28 -4.75
C LEU A 55 -3.11 10.71 -3.80
N ASP A 56 -4.33 10.55 -4.30
CA ASP A 56 -5.43 9.87 -3.62
C ASP A 56 -5.92 8.71 -4.48
N ILE A 57 -5.72 7.49 -3.99
CA ILE A 57 -6.21 6.25 -4.60
C ILE A 57 -7.23 5.52 -3.72
N ARG A 58 -7.90 6.21 -2.77
CA ARG A 58 -8.87 5.59 -1.86
C ARG A 58 -9.92 4.73 -2.57
N GLN A 59 -10.40 5.20 -3.74
CA GLN A 59 -11.36 4.46 -4.57
C GLN A 59 -10.83 3.13 -5.14
N ARG A 60 -9.52 2.90 -5.10
CA ARG A 60 -8.84 1.68 -5.58
C ARG A 60 -8.49 0.75 -4.44
N ILE A 61 -8.54 1.21 -3.20
CA ILE A 61 -8.24 0.41 -2.01
C ILE A 61 -9.47 -0.43 -1.65
N ILE A 62 -9.23 -1.67 -1.25
CA ILE A 62 -10.27 -2.56 -0.74
C ILE A 62 -10.98 -1.95 0.47
N GLU A 63 -12.24 -2.30 0.67
CA GLU A 63 -12.99 -1.86 1.85
C GLU A 63 -12.34 -2.43 3.11
N LEU A 64 -11.88 -1.54 3.98
CA LEU A 64 -11.16 -1.90 5.20
C LEU A 64 -12.11 -2.03 6.39
N GLY A 65 -11.79 -2.92 7.32
CA GLY A 65 -12.51 -3.07 8.59
C GLY A 65 -13.81 -3.88 8.51
N ALA A 66 -14.11 -4.53 7.37
CA ALA A 66 -15.32 -5.33 7.17
C ALA A 66 -15.49 -6.47 8.19
N ASN A 67 -14.38 -7.04 8.68
CA ASN A 67 -14.39 -8.22 9.56
C ASN A 67 -14.12 -7.88 11.05
N GLY A 68 -14.00 -6.59 11.39
CA GLY A 68 -13.54 -6.15 12.71
C GLY A 68 -12.08 -6.50 13.00
N GLY A 69 -11.44 -5.76 13.91
CA GLY A 69 -10.04 -5.99 14.28
C GLY A 69 -9.01 -5.30 13.37
N TYR A 70 -7.75 -5.75 13.47
CA TYR A 70 -6.64 -5.19 12.69
C TYR A 70 -6.71 -5.69 11.25
N ASP A 71 -6.74 -4.75 10.31
CA ASP A 71 -6.77 -5.03 8.89
C ASP A 71 -5.37 -4.78 8.33
N GLU A 72 -4.73 -5.79 7.74
CA GLU A 72 -3.40 -5.65 7.13
C GLU A 72 -3.48 -5.21 5.66
N ARG A 73 -4.69 -5.10 5.10
CA ARG A 73 -4.93 -4.68 3.72
C ARG A 73 -4.85 -3.17 3.61
N GLY A 74 -4.71 -2.67 2.38
CA GLY A 74 -4.68 -1.24 2.12
C GLY A 74 -3.58 -0.85 1.14
N LEU A 75 -3.09 0.38 1.23
CA LEU A 75 -1.86 0.81 0.56
C LEU A 75 -0.64 0.42 1.41
N LEU A 76 0.13 -0.55 0.92
CA LEU A 76 1.18 -1.23 1.67
C LEU A 76 2.60 -0.89 1.19
N GLY A 77 2.74 -0.44 -0.05
CA GLY A 77 4.04 -0.12 -0.63
C GLY A 77 4.04 1.11 -1.53
N LEU A 78 5.12 1.88 -1.44
CA LEU A 78 5.47 2.97 -2.33
C LEU A 78 6.97 2.88 -2.62
N ALA A 79 7.33 2.94 -3.90
CA ALA A 79 8.71 3.02 -4.35
C ALA A 79 8.84 4.01 -5.52
N PHE A 80 9.79 4.94 -5.42
CA PHE A 80 10.17 5.79 -6.54
C PHE A 80 11.17 5.04 -7.43
N HIS A 81 11.03 5.17 -8.74
CA HIS A 81 12.03 4.67 -9.67
C HIS A 81 13.39 5.33 -9.36
N PRO A 82 14.54 4.64 -9.51
CA PRO A 82 15.85 5.23 -9.23
C PRO A 82 16.11 6.56 -9.96
N ASN A 83 15.55 6.69 -11.16
CA ASN A 83 15.57 7.91 -11.99
C ASN A 83 14.28 8.75 -11.90
N PHE A 84 13.52 8.68 -10.79
CA PHE A 84 12.23 9.37 -10.62
C PHE A 84 12.30 10.86 -10.94
N TYR A 85 13.39 11.53 -10.57
CA TYR A 85 13.62 12.94 -10.89
C TYR A 85 13.49 13.24 -12.40
N TYR A 86 13.95 12.33 -13.25
CA TYR A 86 13.97 12.50 -14.70
C TYR A 86 12.74 11.92 -15.39
N ASN A 87 12.20 10.80 -14.89
CA ASN A 87 11.14 10.05 -15.58
C ASN A 87 9.77 10.10 -14.89
N GLY A 88 9.69 10.62 -13.67
CA GLY A 88 8.46 10.71 -12.89
C GLY A 88 7.85 9.35 -12.51
N LEU A 89 8.53 8.22 -12.71
CA LEU A 89 7.98 6.88 -12.47
C LEU A 89 8.03 6.48 -11.00
N PHE A 90 6.92 5.93 -10.51
CA PHE A 90 6.83 5.34 -9.17
C PHE A 90 5.86 4.18 -9.17
N TYR A 91 5.91 3.37 -8.11
CA TYR A 91 5.23 2.10 -8.01
C TYR A 91 4.46 2.02 -6.71
N LEU A 92 3.22 1.53 -6.79
CA LEU A 92 2.35 1.31 -5.64
C LEU A 92 2.05 -0.17 -5.49
N HIS A 93 2.03 -0.65 -4.26
CA HIS A 93 1.59 -1.99 -3.89
C HIS A 93 0.42 -1.87 -2.91
N TYR A 94 -0.74 -2.40 -3.29
CA TYR A 94 -1.96 -2.26 -2.49
C TYR A 94 -2.98 -3.38 -2.72
N SER A 95 -3.86 -3.56 -1.74
CA SER A 95 -4.99 -4.50 -1.79
C SER A 95 -6.15 -3.89 -2.57
N LYS A 96 -6.53 -4.55 -3.67
CA LYS A 96 -7.38 -3.98 -4.72
C LYS A 96 -8.87 -3.96 -4.34
N ALA A 97 -9.54 -2.85 -4.66
CA ALA A 97 -10.99 -2.73 -4.53
C ALA A 97 -11.75 -3.78 -5.35
N GLY A 98 -12.85 -4.28 -4.77
CA GLY A 98 -13.75 -5.23 -5.44
C GLY A 98 -13.19 -6.65 -5.58
N THR A 99 -12.10 -6.99 -4.90
CA THR A 99 -11.52 -8.34 -4.93
C THR A 99 -11.69 -9.11 -3.63
N GLN A 100 -12.62 -8.68 -2.77
CA GLN A 100 -12.91 -9.39 -1.52
C GLN A 100 -13.51 -10.76 -1.82
N GLY A 101 -12.82 -11.83 -1.43
CA GLY A 101 -13.36 -13.18 -1.47
C GLY A 101 -13.65 -13.71 -0.07
N GLN A 102 -13.99 -15.01 0.00
CA GLN A 102 -14.31 -15.68 1.27
C GLN A 102 -13.09 -15.80 2.20
N GLY A 103 -11.88 -15.80 1.64
CA GLY A 103 -10.66 -15.98 2.44
C GLY A 103 -10.57 -17.36 3.08
N ALA A 104 -9.76 -17.47 4.13
CA ALA A 104 -9.64 -18.70 4.91
C ALA A 104 -10.97 -19.06 5.58
N LEU A 105 -11.23 -20.35 5.74
CA LEU A 105 -12.39 -20.83 6.50
C LEU A 105 -12.37 -20.22 7.91
N SER A 106 -13.51 -19.68 8.34
CA SER A 106 -13.70 -19.16 9.69
C SER A 106 -13.67 -20.24 10.77
N ASP A 107 -13.95 -21.49 10.39
CA ASP A 107 -14.00 -22.66 11.28
C ASP A 107 -12.79 -23.57 11.11
N SER A 108 -12.55 -24.42 12.13
CA SER A 108 -11.48 -25.42 12.06
C SER A 108 -11.72 -26.41 10.92
N PHE A 109 -10.71 -26.62 10.09
CA PHE A 109 -10.74 -27.65 9.07
C PHE A 109 -10.55 -29.04 9.71
N GLN A 110 -11.59 -29.88 9.65
CA GLN A 110 -11.56 -31.27 10.13
C GLN A 110 -11.74 -32.24 8.95
N PRO A 111 -10.66 -32.71 8.32
CA PRO A 111 -10.74 -33.67 7.23
C PRO A 111 -11.09 -35.07 7.74
N ASN A 112 -11.72 -35.90 6.92
CA ASN A 112 -11.97 -37.31 7.23
C ASN A 112 -10.73 -38.14 6.82
N PRO A 113 -10.01 -38.78 7.77
CA PRO A 113 -8.81 -39.56 7.46
C PRO A 113 -9.06 -40.74 6.49
N CYS A 114 -10.29 -41.24 6.43
CA CYS A 114 -10.69 -42.35 5.58
C CYS A 114 -11.11 -41.92 4.16
N GLU A 115 -11.23 -40.61 3.90
CA GLU A 115 -11.61 -40.06 2.59
C GLU A 115 -10.49 -39.13 2.06
N PRO A 116 -9.58 -39.64 1.21
CA PRO A 116 -8.40 -38.90 0.74
C PRO A 116 -8.71 -37.53 0.10
N GLU A 117 -9.86 -37.41 -0.56
CA GLU A 117 -10.35 -36.17 -1.18
C GLU A 117 -10.53 -35.03 -0.16
N THR A 118 -10.81 -35.36 1.10
CA THR A 118 -11.06 -34.38 2.16
C THR A 118 -9.81 -33.92 2.88
N LEU A 119 -8.65 -34.56 2.66
CA LEU A 119 -7.41 -34.27 3.37
C LEU A 119 -6.78 -32.92 2.99
N SER A 120 -7.21 -32.29 1.90
CA SER A 120 -6.58 -31.09 1.35
C SER A 120 -7.60 -30.09 0.83
N LEU A 121 -7.49 -28.83 1.25
CA LEU A 121 -8.20 -27.72 0.64
C LEU A 121 -7.51 -27.31 -0.67
N ARG A 122 -8.29 -27.14 -1.73
CA ARG A 122 -7.79 -26.66 -3.04
C ARG A 122 -8.27 -25.24 -3.31
N TRP A 123 -7.31 -24.34 -3.49
CA TRP A 123 -7.55 -22.93 -3.85
C TRP A 123 -7.28 -22.78 -5.35
N VAL A 124 -8.27 -23.10 -6.17
CA VAL A 124 -8.15 -23.15 -7.64
C VAL A 124 -8.63 -21.88 -8.32
N ASN A 125 -9.43 -21.05 -7.64
CA ASN A 125 -9.94 -19.81 -8.19
C ASN A 125 -9.47 -18.58 -7.40
N ARG A 126 -8.45 -17.90 -7.95
CA ARG A 126 -7.89 -16.66 -7.37
C ARG A 126 -8.93 -15.57 -7.14
N ASN A 127 -9.94 -15.49 -8.01
CA ASN A 127 -10.87 -14.37 -8.02
C ASN A 127 -11.99 -14.50 -6.98
N THR A 128 -12.26 -15.70 -6.48
CA THR A 128 -13.41 -15.95 -5.59
C THR A 128 -13.05 -16.63 -4.28
N GLN A 129 -11.92 -17.34 -4.22
CA GLN A 129 -11.54 -18.11 -3.03
C GLN A 129 -10.53 -17.37 -2.14
N TYR A 130 -9.72 -16.47 -2.68
CA TYR A 130 -8.71 -15.75 -1.87
C TYR A 130 -9.37 -14.61 -1.09
N ASP A 131 -8.79 -14.22 0.04
CA ASP A 131 -9.33 -13.11 0.85
C ASP A 131 -9.35 -11.79 0.07
N HIS A 132 -8.25 -11.47 -0.60
CA HIS A 132 -8.11 -10.30 -1.48
C HIS A 132 -7.04 -10.52 -2.55
N ILE A 133 -6.95 -9.59 -3.50
CA ILE A 133 -5.88 -9.52 -4.50
C ILE A 133 -5.04 -8.28 -4.21
N ASP A 134 -3.78 -8.50 -3.87
CA ASP A 134 -2.77 -7.45 -3.94
C ASP A 134 -2.30 -7.24 -5.38
N THR A 135 -2.08 -5.98 -5.73
CA THR A 135 -1.62 -5.57 -7.05
C THR A 135 -0.43 -4.62 -6.94
N VAL A 136 0.43 -4.67 -7.95
CA VAL A 136 1.50 -3.68 -8.13
C VAL A 136 1.19 -2.86 -9.38
N GLU A 137 1.12 -1.54 -9.24
CA GLU A 137 0.87 -0.64 -10.36
C GLU A 137 2.05 0.30 -10.60
N GLU A 138 2.37 0.52 -11.87
CA GLU A 138 3.31 1.56 -12.32
C GLU A 138 2.53 2.85 -12.57
N TRP A 139 2.99 3.94 -11.98
CA TRP A 139 2.44 5.28 -12.07
C TRP A 139 3.49 6.26 -12.60
N ILE A 140 3.02 7.37 -13.16
CA ILE A 140 3.87 8.47 -13.63
C ILE A 140 3.35 9.80 -13.14
N LEU A 141 4.24 10.61 -12.60
CA LEU A 141 4.00 12.02 -12.35
C LEU A 141 4.23 12.80 -13.65
N GLN A 142 3.16 13.38 -14.19
CA GLN A 142 3.26 14.20 -15.38
C GLN A 142 3.85 15.59 -15.09
N PRO A 143 4.40 16.29 -16.09
CA PRO A 143 4.87 17.67 -15.93
C PRO A 143 3.78 18.66 -15.46
N SER A 144 2.51 18.33 -15.68
CA SER A 144 1.35 19.09 -15.16
C SER A 144 1.20 19.01 -13.63
N GLY A 145 1.98 18.15 -12.96
CA GLY A 145 1.87 17.85 -11.54
C GLY A 145 0.84 16.77 -11.20
N GLN A 146 0.12 16.24 -12.19
CA GLN A 146 -0.84 15.16 -11.98
C GLN A 146 -0.19 13.78 -12.10
N SER A 147 -0.49 12.91 -11.15
CA SER A 147 -0.09 11.51 -11.18
C SER A 147 -1.11 10.67 -11.95
N GLN A 148 -0.63 9.83 -12.87
CA GLN A 148 -1.47 8.93 -13.67
C GLN A 148 -0.97 7.50 -13.60
N ARG A 149 -1.89 6.55 -13.45
CA ARG A 149 -1.57 5.12 -13.58
C ARG A 149 -1.20 4.79 -15.02
N ARG A 150 -0.09 4.10 -15.23
CA ARG A 150 0.33 3.59 -16.54
C ARG A 150 -0.17 2.17 -16.81
N ARG A 151 0.13 1.23 -15.91
CA ARG A 151 -0.16 -0.20 -16.09
C ARG A 151 -0.12 -0.96 -14.77
N THR A 152 -0.78 -2.11 -14.75
CA THR A 152 -0.64 -3.12 -13.69
C THR A 152 0.53 -4.05 -14.04
N LEU A 153 1.39 -4.32 -13.06
CA LEU A 153 2.54 -5.21 -13.17
C LEU A 153 2.24 -6.61 -12.62
N LEU A 154 1.38 -6.70 -11.59
CA LEU A 154 0.96 -7.94 -10.91
C LEU A 154 -0.51 -7.90 -10.52
#